data_AF-A0A8T5PNN3-F1
#
_entry.id   AF-A0A8T5PNN3-F1
#
_cell.length_a   1.000
_cell.length_b   1.000
_cell.length_c   1.000
_cell.angle_alpha   90.00
_cell.angle_beta   90.00
_cell.angle_gamma   90.00
#
_symmetry.space_group_name_H-M   'P 1'
#
loop_
_entity.id
_entity.type
_entity.pdbx_description
1 polymer ?
#
loop_
_entity_poly.entity_id
_entity_poly.type
_entity_poly.pdbx_seq_one_letter_code
_entity_poly.pdbx_strand_id
1 'polypeptide(L)'
;TIKNIKKFSTKHPRCGTSFIFIVLIISIIVFSLIFTEHWYYKLLWRIILIPVIAGISYEILKLASRFKSNIIMRIISAPGLWIQSITTRKPTDRMIKVALVALNKVLD
;
A
#
# COMPACT_ATOMS: atom_id res chain seq x y z
N THR A 1 21.78 -13.07 -11.42
CA THR A 1 22.07 -12.58 -12.79
C THR A 1 21.01 -11.60 -13.29
N ILE A 2 21.38 -10.59 -14.11
CA ILE A 2 20.49 -9.52 -14.62
C ILE A 2 19.22 -10.07 -15.29
N LYS A 3 19.35 -11.10 -16.15
CA LYS A 3 18.22 -11.76 -16.82
C LYS A 3 17.20 -12.35 -15.84
N ASN A 4 17.63 -12.78 -14.65
CA ASN A 4 16.73 -13.36 -13.66
C ASN A 4 15.97 -12.27 -12.90
N ILE A 5 16.64 -11.15 -12.60
CA ILE A 5 16.06 -10.02 -11.86
C ILE A 5 14.95 -9.34 -12.67
N LYS A 6 15.14 -9.18 -13.99
CA LYS A 6 14.16 -8.57 -14.90
C LYS A 6 12.81 -9.30 -14.98
N LYS A 7 12.74 -10.56 -14.55
CA LYS A 7 11.49 -11.34 -14.54
C LYS A 7 10.54 -10.95 -13.41
N PHE A 8 11.06 -10.31 -12.35
CA PHE A 8 10.26 -9.93 -11.19
C PHE A 8 9.54 -8.59 -11.41
N SER A 9 8.34 -8.49 -10.86
CA SER A 9 7.53 -7.26 -10.90
C SER A 9 8.12 -6.18 -10.00
N THR A 10 8.03 -4.92 -10.43
CA THR A 10 8.37 -3.75 -9.60
C THR A 10 7.26 -3.41 -8.60
N LYS A 11 6.05 -3.97 -8.78
CA LYS A 11 4.87 -3.65 -7.96
C LYS A 11 4.78 -4.58 -6.76
N HIS A 12 4.60 -4.01 -5.57
CA HIS A 12 4.47 -4.76 -4.33
C HIS A 12 3.06 -4.61 -3.73
N PRO A 13 2.35 -5.70 -3.41
CA PRO A 13 0.99 -5.64 -2.88
C PRO A 13 0.91 -4.98 -1.50
N ARG A 14 2.01 -5.00 -0.72
CA ARG A 14 2.08 -4.38 0.62
C ARG A 14 2.76 -3.00 0.64
N CYS A 15 2.80 -2.30 -0.50
CA CYS A 15 3.43 -0.98 -0.54
C CYS A 15 2.63 0.06 0.27
N GLY A 16 3.31 1.08 0.82
CA GLY A 16 2.67 2.18 1.54
C GLY A 16 1.63 2.93 0.71
N THR A 17 1.77 2.98 -0.61
CA THR A 17 0.75 3.58 -1.50
C THR A 17 -0.56 2.80 -1.49
N SER A 18 -0.51 1.47 -1.39
CA SER A 18 -1.70 0.63 -1.26
C SER A 18 -2.35 0.82 0.11
N PHE A 19 -1.55 0.96 1.18
CA PHE A 19 -2.05 1.24 2.52
C PHE A 19 -2.80 2.57 2.58
N ILE A 20 -2.20 3.66 2.09
CA ILE A 20 -2.80 4.99 2.08
C ILE A 20 -4.13 5.00 1.32
N PHE A 21 -4.21 4.27 0.21
CA PHE A 21 -5.44 4.16 -0.57
C PHE A 21 -6.59 3.49 0.23
N ILE A 22 -6.28 2.40 0.93
CA ILE A 22 -7.24 1.70 1.80
C ILE A 22 -7.68 2.61 2.95
N VAL A 23 -6.74 3.28 3.61
CA VAL A 23 -7.00 4.26 4.69
C VAL A 23 -7.94 5.36 4.20
N LEU A 24 -7.72 5.89 3.00
CA LEU A 24 -8.56 6.93 2.43
C LEU A 24 -10.00 6.46 2.26
N ILE A 25 -10.23 5.30 1.64
CA ILE A 25 -11.59 4.75 1.46
C ILE A 25 -12.29 4.55 2.80
N ILE A 26 -11.59 3.92 3.76
CA ILE A 26 -12.15 3.64 5.07
C ILE A 26 -12.44 4.94 5.83
N SER A 27 -11.57 5.94 5.71
CA SER A 27 -11.79 7.25 6.33
C SER A 27 -13.05 7.93 5.80
N ILE A 28 -13.32 7.86 4.48
CA ILE A 28 -14.54 8.42 3.89
C ILE A 28 -15.77 7.71 4.46
N ILE A 29 -15.75 6.37 4.50
CA ILE A 29 -16.87 5.58 5.03
C ILE A 29 -17.13 5.91 6.51
N VAL A 30 -16.09 5.87 7.34
CA VAL A 30 -16.19 6.08 8.79
C VAL A 30 -16.64 7.51 9.10
N PHE A 31 -16.03 8.52 8.48
CA PHE A 31 -16.40 9.91 8.74
C PHE A 31 -17.75 10.30 8.12
N SER A 32 -18.20 9.63 7.06
CA SER A 32 -19.53 9.86 6.46
C SER A 32 -20.67 9.46 7.41
N LEU A 33 -20.45 8.48 8.30
CA LEU A 33 -21.46 8.04 9.27
C LEU A 33 -21.59 8.96 10.49
N ILE A 34 -20.68 9.93 10.67
CA ILE A 34 -20.64 10.78 11.86
C ILE A 34 -21.12 12.18 11.51
N PHE A 35 -22.35 12.49 11.88
CA PHE A 35 -22.92 13.83 11.80
C PHE A 35 -22.80 14.51 13.16
N THR A 36 -21.95 15.54 13.25
CA THR A 36 -21.78 16.37 14.44
C THR A 36 -21.86 17.85 14.07
N GLU A 37 -22.66 18.60 14.83
CA GLU A 37 -22.94 20.01 14.54
C GLU A 37 -21.83 20.95 15.02
N HIS A 38 -21.22 20.68 16.18
CA HIS A 38 -20.14 21.52 16.70
C HIS A 38 -18.75 21.09 16.21
N TRP A 39 -17.92 22.07 15.89
CA TRP A 39 -16.57 21.86 15.34
C TRP A 39 -15.62 21.14 16.30
N TYR A 40 -15.74 21.37 17.62
CA TYR A 40 -14.91 20.70 18.63
C TYR A 40 -15.16 19.19 18.67
N TYR A 41 -16.42 18.75 18.61
CA TYR A 41 -16.74 17.32 18.55
C TYR A 41 -16.21 16.69 17.27
N LYS A 42 -16.30 17.40 16.14
CA LYS A 42 -15.74 16.94 14.85
C LYS A 42 -14.22 16.75 14.93
N LEU A 43 -13.49 17.61 15.65
CA LEU A 43 -12.04 17.47 15.85
C LEU A 43 -11.70 16.28 16.75
N LEU A 44 -12.39 16.14 17.89
CA LEU A 44 -12.22 15.02 18.82
C LEU A 44 -12.41 13.66 18.13
N TRP A 45 -13.49 13.52 17.35
CA TRP A 45 -13.77 12.29 16.60
C TRP A 45 -12.68 11.96 15.60
N ARG A 46 -12.12 12.95 14.90
CA ARG A 46 -11.02 12.72 13.96
C ARG A 46 -9.78 12.17 14.67
N ILE A 47 -9.40 12.73 15.81
CA ILE A 47 -8.21 12.29 16.54
C ILE A 47 -8.40 10.86 17.08
N ILE A 48 -9.55 10.58 17.69
CA ILE A 48 -9.85 9.27 18.29
C ILE A 48 -9.97 8.17 17.22
N LEU A 49 -10.50 8.50 16.04
CA LEU A 49 -10.72 7.50 14.99
C LEU A 49 -9.49 7.20 14.14
N ILE A 50 -8.43 8.03 14.17
CA ILE A 50 -7.16 7.74 13.47
C ILE A 50 -6.63 6.32 13.76
N PRO A 51 -6.41 5.91 15.02
CA PRO A 51 -5.89 4.56 15.32
C PRO A 51 -6.84 3.45 14.88
N VAL A 52 -8.17 3.67 14.99
CA VAL A 52 -9.19 2.70 14.57
C VAL A 52 -9.14 2.49 13.06
N ILE A 53 -9.15 3.59 12.30
CA ILE A 53 -9.06 3.56 10.82
C ILE A 53 -7.75 2.90 10.40
N ALA A 54 -6.62 3.25 11.03
CA ALA A 54 -5.33 2.65 10.73
C ALA A 54 -5.30 1.14 11.01
N GLY A 55 -5.86 0.69 12.13
CA GLY A 55 -5.95 -0.72 12.50
C GLY A 55 -6.79 -1.54 11.51
N ILE A 56 -7.99 -1.05 11.17
CA ILE A 56 -8.86 -1.72 10.19
C ILE A 56 -8.18 -1.76 8.81
N SER A 57 -7.57 -0.66 8.40
CA SER A 57 -6.84 -0.58 7.13
C SER A 57 -5.68 -1.57 7.07
N TYR A 58 -4.95 -1.72 8.17
CA TYR A 58 -3.83 -2.66 8.27
C TYR A 58 -4.30 -4.11 8.17
N GLU A 59 -5.35 -4.49 8.88
CA GLU A 59 -5.92 -5.84 8.79
C GLU A 59 -6.43 -6.14 7.39
N ILE A 60 -7.12 -5.20 6.75
CA ILE A 60 -7.57 -5.36 5.35
C ILE A 60 -6.37 -5.53 4.42
N LEU A 61 -5.31 -4.72 4.56
CA LEU A 61 -4.09 -4.87 3.76
C LEU A 61 -3.41 -6.23 3.98
N LYS A 62 -3.38 -6.70 5.23
CA LYS A 62 -2.80 -7.99 5.63
C LYS A 62 -3.59 -9.15 5.03
N LEU A 63 -4.92 -9.13 5.15
CA LEU A 63 -5.80 -10.07 4.45
C LEU A 63 -5.58 -9.97 2.94
N ALA A 64 -5.36 -8.76 2.41
CA ALA A 64 -5.20 -8.54 0.99
C ALA A 64 -3.98 -9.21 0.40
N SER A 65 -2.92 -9.17 1.18
CA SER A 65 -1.73 -9.91 0.85
C SER A 65 -1.87 -11.42 1.05
N ARG A 66 -2.69 -11.90 2.00
CA ARG A 66 -2.83 -13.32 2.31
C ARG A 66 -3.69 -14.04 1.28
N PHE A 67 -4.76 -13.40 0.81
CA PHE A 67 -5.73 -13.98 -0.13
C PHE A 67 -5.58 -13.43 -1.54
N LYS A 68 -4.35 -13.44 -2.07
CA LYS A 68 -4.03 -12.89 -3.40
C LYS A 68 -4.74 -13.63 -4.55
N SER A 69 -5.21 -14.87 -4.31
CA SER A 69 -5.96 -15.70 -5.25
C SER A 69 -7.45 -15.36 -5.35
N ASN A 70 -8.02 -14.68 -4.34
CA ASN A 70 -9.46 -14.40 -4.31
C ASN A 70 -9.78 -13.17 -5.16
N ILE A 71 -10.82 -13.27 -6.01
CA ILE A 71 -11.22 -12.20 -6.96
C ILE A 71 -11.51 -10.88 -6.24
N ILE A 72 -12.25 -10.95 -5.12
CA ILE A 72 -12.65 -9.79 -4.31
C ILE A 72 -11.40 -9.04 -3.83
N MET A 73 -10.42 -9.81 -3.38
CA MET A 73 -9.24 -9.25 -2.77
C MET A 73 -8.24 -8.68 -3.78
N ARG A 74 -8.24 -9.26 -4.99
CA ARG A 74 -7.54 -8.71 -6.14
C ARG A 74 -8.14 -7.36 -6.56
N ILE A 75 -9.47 -7.20 -6.51
CA ILE A 75 -10.15 -5.93 -6.82
C ILE A 75 -9.77 -4.85 -5.79
N ILE A 76 -9.82 -5.16 -4.49
CA ILE A 76 -9.45 -4.22 -3.42
C ILE A 76 -7.99 -3.78 -3.55
N SER A 77 -7.09 -4.69 -3.95
CA SER A 77 -5.65 -4.41 -4.11
C SER A 77 -5.29 -3.73 -5.44
N ALA A 78 -6.13 -3.86 -6.47
CA ALA A 78 -5.89 -3.33 -7.80
C ALA A 78 -5.62 -1.81 -7.85
N PRO A 79 -6.42 -0.95 -7.21
CA PRO A 79 -6.21 0.50 -7.30
C PRO A 79 -4.87 0.94 -6.69
N GLY A 80 -4.44 0.33 -5.58
CA GLY A 80 -3.12 0.59 -4.99
C GLY A 80 -1.95 0.21 -5.91
N LEU A 81 -2.11 -0.87 -6.68
CA LEU A 81 -1.12 -1.30 -7.69
C LEU A 81 -1.14 -0.43 -8.95
N TRP A 82 -2.29 0.18 -9.28
CA TRP A 82 -2.39 1.16 -10.36
C TRP A 82 -1.63 2.44 -10.04
N ILE A 83 -1.75 2.96 -8.81
CA ILE A 83 -0.97 4.11 -8.37
C ILE A 83 0.53 3.81 -8.49
N GLN A 84 0.97 2.63 -8.06
CA GLN A 84 2.36 2.21 -8.25
C GLN A 84 2.76 2.12 -9.73
N SER A 85 1.83 1.80 -10.62
CA SER A 85 2.11 1.76 -12.05
C SER A 85 2.43 3.12 -12.65
N ILE A 86 1.95 4.20 -12.02
CA ILE A 86 2.23 5.58 -12.44
C ILE A 86 3.60 6.01 -11.90
N THR A 87 3.95 5.61 -10.68
CA THR A 87 5.19 6.05 -10.02
C THR A 87 6.41 5.14 -10.25
N THR A 88 6.22 3.90 -10.70
CA THR A 88 7.32 2.93 -10.90
C THR A 88 7.61 2.68 -12.37
N ARG A 89 8.91 2.70 -12.73
CA ARG A 89 9.43 2.34 -14.06
C ARG A 89 10.31 1.09 -13.95
N LYS A 90 10.47 0.35 -15.05
CA LYS A 90 11.40 -0.79 -15.09
C LYS A 90 12.85 -0.26 -14.99
N PRO A 91 13.70 -0.86 -14.12
CA PRO A 91 15.08 -0.42 -13.94
C PRO A 91 15.95 -0.78 -15.15
N THR A 92 16.96 0.04 -15.43
CA THR A 92 17.94 -0.21 -16.49
C THR A 92 19.01 -1.22 -16.04
N ASP A 93 19.70 -1.83 -17.01
CA ASP A 93 20.71 -2.87 -16.75
C ASP A 93 21.88 -2.35 -15.90
N ARG A 94 22.24 -1.07 -16.03
CA ARG A 94 23.25 -0.42 -15.19
C ARG A 94 22.78 -0.33 -13.74
N MET A 95 21.54 0.10 -13.50
CA MET A 95 20.97 0.17 -12.14
C MET A 95 20.92 -1.22 -11.49
N ILE A 96 20.54 -2.25 -12.24
CA ILE A 96 20.52 -3.63 -11.75
C ILE A 96 21.94 -4.12 -11.38
N LYS A 97 22.96 -3.80 -12.19
CA LYS A 97 24.36 -4.17 -11.88
C LYS A 97 24.83 -3.52 -10.58
N VAL A 98 24.59 -2.22 -10.39
CA VAL A 98 24.97 -1.49 -9.17
C VAL A 98 24.29 -2.11 -7.95
N ALA A 99 22.98 -2.40 -8.05
CA ALA A 99 22.25 -3.04 -6.96
C ALA A 99 22.78 -4.43 -6.62
N LEU A 100 23.22 -5.21 -7.62
CA LEU A 100 23.77 -6.55 -7.44
C LEU A 100 25.14 -6.51 -6.74
N VAL A 101 26.01 -5.57 -7.14
CA VAL A 101 27.31 -5.35 -6.48
C VAL A 101 27.11 -4.90 -5.03
N ALA A 102 26.20 -3.94 -4.79
CA ALA A 102 25.89 -3.47 -3.45
C ALA A 102 25.33 -4.59 -2.55
N LEU A 103 24.42 -5.42 -3.08
CA LEU A 103 23.85 -6.55 -2.34
C LEU A 103 24.91 -7.60 -1.98
N ASN A 104 25.75 -8.01 -2.93
CA ASN A 104 26.82 -8.97 -2.67
C ASN A 104 27.76 -8.45 -1.59
N LYS A 105 28.13 -7.16 -1.64
CA LYS A 105 29.06 -6.58 -0.67
C LYS A 105 28.54 -6.53 0.77
N VAL A 106 27.21 -6.57 0.97
CA VAL A 106 26.58 -6.65 2.30
C VAL A 106 26.44 -8.09 2.78
N LEU A 107 26.37 -9.05 1.85
CA LEU A 107 26.24 -10.47 2.15
C LEU A 107 27.60 -11.15 2.38
N ASP A 108 28.68 -10.58 1.84
CA ASP A 108 30.08 -10.92 2.11
C ASP A 108 30.50 -10.48 3.53
#